data_AF-A0AAN9A1D5-F1
#
_entry.id   AF-A0AAN9A1D5-F1
#
_cell.length_a   1.000
_cell.length_b   1.000
_cell.length_c   1.000
_cell.angle_alpha   90.00
_cell.angle_beta   90.00
_cell.angle_gamma   90.00
#
_symmetry.space_group_name_H-M   'P 1'
#
loop_
_entity.id
_entity.type
_entity.pdbx_description
1 polymer ?
#
loop_
_entity_poly.entity_id
_entity_poly.type
_entity_poly.pdbx_seq_one_letter_code
_entity_poly.pdbx_strand_id
1 'polypeptide(L)' 'MAQNIVEAMRDLAARGKTIISTIHQPSSEVFALFDRVLLMAEGRVAYLGSIEGALKFFGG' A
#
# COMPACT_ATOMS: atom_id res chain seq x y z
N MET A 1 -5.90 6.84 14.43
CA MET A 1 -4.47 6.94 14.79
C MET A 1 -3.56 6.49 13.65
N ALA A 2 -3.67 5.24 13.15
CA ALA A 2 -2.86 4.80 11.99
C ALA A 2 -3.18 5.60 10.70
N GLN A 3 -4.45 5.90 10.46
CA GLN A 3 -4.88 6.69 9.31
C GLN A 3 -4.19 8.07 9.24
N ASN A 4 -4.19 8.85 10.32
CA ASN A 4 -3.53 10.16 10.36
C ASN A 4 -2.03 10.08 10.03
N ILE A 5 -1.36 9.00 10.44
CA ILE A 5 0.06 8.78 10.11
C ILE A 5 0.21 8.53 8.61
N VAL A 6 -0.64 7.69 8.03
CA VAL A 6 -0.61 7.37 6.60
C VAL A 6 -1.00 8.59 5.76
N GLU A 7 -1.93 9.42 6.21
CA GLU A 7 -2.26 10.70 5.57
C GLU A 7 -1.06 11.65 5.58
N ALA A 8 -0.35 11.78 6.70
CA ALA A 8 0.88 12.57 6.76
C ALA A 8 1.98 12.01 5.83
N MET A 9 2.11 10.69 5.73
CA MET A 9 3.02 10.04 4.78
C MET A 9 2.62 10.34 3.33
N ARG A 10 1.33 10.34 3.00
CA ARG A 10 0.81 10.68 1.68
C ARG A 10 1.12 12.14 1.32
N ASP A 11 0.99 13.06 2.27
CA ASP A 11 1.34 14.47 2.05
C ASP A 11 2.85 14.66 1.78
N LEU A 12 3.71 13.89 2.46
CA LEU A 12 5.14 13.88 2.16
C LEU A 12 5.42 13.28 0.78
N ALA A 13 4.70 12.22 0.40
CA ALA A 13 4.82 11.62 -0.92
C ALA A 13 4.42 12.59 -2.03
N ALA A 14 3.33 13.34 -1.84
CA ALA A 14 2.89 14.40 -2.75
C ALA A 14 3.92 15.53 -2.93
N ARG A 15 4.83 15.71 -1.95
CA ARG A 15 5.97 16.66 -2.03
C ARG A 15 7.23 16.04 -2.66
N GLY A 16 7.10 14.89 -3.32
CA GLY A 16 8.18 14.22 -4.05
C GLY A 16 9.07 13.33 -3.18
N LYS A 17 8.62 12.89 -2.00
CA LYS A 17 9.35 11.91 -1.18
C LYS A 17 8.89 10.49 -1.50
N THR A 18 9.83 9.57 -1.68
CA THR A 18 9.48 8.14 -1.76
C THR A 18 9.30 7.58 -0.36
N ILE A 19 8.13 6.99 -0.09
CA ILE A 19 7.81 6.35 1.19
C ILE A 19 7.67 4.85 0.96
N ILE A 20 8.35 4.06 1.80
CA ILE A 20 8.23 2.59 1.84
C ILE A 20 7.92 2.22 3.28
N SER A 21 6.86 1.45 3.49
CA SER A 21 6.44 1.01 4.82
C SER A 21 5.88 -0.41 4.79
N THR A 22 5.95 -1.09 5.92
CA THR A 22 5.27 -2.36 6.18
C THR A 22 4.13 -2.10 7.14
N ILE A 23 2.92 -2.53 6.79
CA ILE A 23 1.74 -2.35 7.65
C ILE A 23 1.19 -3.71 8.04
N HIS A 24 1.15 -3.96 9.34
CA HIS A 24 0.48 -5.13 9.87
C HIS A 24 -1.03 -4.87 9.93
N GLN A 25 -1.81 -5.58 9.10
CA GLN A 25 -3.28 -5.53 9.07
C GLN A 25 -3.86 -4.10 8.83
N PRO A 26 -3.66 -3.50 7.64
CA PRO A 26 -4.32 -2.26 7.30
C PRO A 26 -5.84 -2.46 7.23
N SER A 27 -6.62 -1.44 7.64
CA SER A 27 -8.03 -1.36 7.23
C SER A 27 -8.11 -1.14 5.71
N SER A 28 -9.25 -1.44 5.10
CA SER A 28 -9.47 -1.21 3.67
C SER A 28 -9.26 0.27 3.28
N GLU A 29 -9.68 1.19 4.16
CA GLU A 29 -9.47 2.64 3.96
C GLU A 29 -7.99 3.00 3.94
N VAL A 30 -7.20 2.51 4.91
CA VAL A 30 -5.75 2.75 4.95
C VAL A 30 -5.05 2.11 3.76
N PHE A 31 -5.45 0.89 3.39
CA PHE A 31 -4.91 0.19 2.24
C PHE A 31 -5.11 1.01 0.95
N ALA A 32 -6.30 1.60 0.76
CA ALA A 32 -6.62 2.40 -0.42
C ALA A 32 -5.81 3.71 -0.56
N LEU A 33 -5.06 4.12 0.47
CA LEU A 33 -4.22 5.34 0.43
C LEU A 33 -2.87 5.15 -0.27
N PHE A 34 -2.48 3.91 -0.61
CA PHE A 34 -1.19 3.62 -1.22
C PHE A 34 -1.26 3.57 -2.75
N ASP A 35 -0.22 4.09 -3.41
CA ASP A 35 -0.12 4.03 -4.88
C ASP A 35 0.19 2.60 -5.37
N ARG A 36 1.02 1.89 -4.61
CA ARG A 36 1.53 0.55 -4.95
C ARG A 36 1.57 -0.34 -3.72
N VAL A 37 1.41 -1.64 -3.95
CA VAL A 37 1.48 -2.67 -2.93
C VAL A 37 2.49 -3.75 -3.33
N LEU A 38 3.32 -4.15 -2.35
CA LEU A 38 4.13 -5.36 -2.40
C LEU A 38 3.46 -6.41 -1.51
N LEU A 39 2.87 -7.43 -2.13
CA LEU A 39 2.32 -8.58 -1.41
C LEU A 39 3.35 -9.70 -1.43
N MET A 40 3.64 -10.25 -0.25
CA MET A 40 4.58 -11.34 -0.07
C MET A 40 3.89 -12.55 0.54
N ALA A 41 4.27 -13.73 0.09
CA ALA A 41 3.87 -15.01 0.65
C ALA A 41 5.10 -15.91 0.72
N GLU A 42 5.35 -16.53 1.88
CA GLU A 42 6.46 -17.47 2.10
C GLU A 42 7.84 -16.90 1.67
N GLY A 43 8.08 -15.61 1.95
CA GLY A 43 9.34 -14.94 1.61
C GLY A 43 9.51 -14.61 0.12
N ARG A 44 8.49 -14.86 -0.71
CA ARG A 44 8.49 -14.54 -2.15
C ARG A 44 7.50 -13.42 -2.46
N VAL A 45 7.76 -12.71 -3.55
CA VAL A 45 6.85 -11.69 -4.07
C VAL A 45 5.68 -12.38 -4.76
N ALA A 46 4.48 -12.23 -4.21
CA ALA A 46 3.25 -12.68 -4.83
C ALA A 46 2.73 -11.64 -5.83
N TYR A 47 2.85 -10.35 -5.52
CA TYR A 47 2.47 -9.25 -6.40
C TYR A 47 3.25 -7.98 -6.06
N LEU A 48 3.63 -7.21 -7.09
CA LEU A 48 4.17 -5.86 -6.95
C LEU A 48 3.61 -4.96 -8.05
N GLY A 49 2.77 -4.00 -7.68
CA GLY A 49 2.11 -3.13 -8.66
C GLY A 49 1.14 -2.16 -8.00
N SER A 50 0.26 -1.55 -8.78
CA SER A 50 -0.79 -0.68 -8.25
C SER A 50 -1.85 -1.47 -7.50
N ILE A 51 -2.59 -0.82 -6.61
CA ILE A 51 -3.73 -1.45 -5.91
C ILE A 51 -4.81 -1.89 -6.90
N GLU A 52 -5.14 -1.05 -7.88
CA GLU A 52 -6.11 -1.39 -8.92
C GLU A 52 -5.67 -2.63 -9.72
N GLY A 53 -4.38 -2.74 -10.03
CA GLY A 53 -3.81 -3.92 -10.67
C GLY A 53 -3.90 -5.17 -9.79
N ALA A 54 -3.76 -5.03 -8.47
CA ALA A 54 -3.90 -6.14 -7.54
C ALA A 54 -5.34 -6.66 -7.51
N LEU A 55 -6.32 -5.77 -7.47
CA LEU A 55 -7.74 -6.14 -7.51
C LEU A 55 -8.09 -6.90 -8.78
N LYS A 56 -7.53 -6.52 -9.94
CA LYS A 56 -7.69 -7.27 -11.19
C LYS A 56 -6.96 -8.62 -11.15
N PHE A 57 -5.75 -8.66 -10.59
CA PHE A 57 -4.92 -9.87 -10.52
C PHE A 57 -5.53 -10.96 -9.62
N PHE A 58 -6.08 -10.58 -8.47
CA PHE A 58 -6.67 -11.50 -7.49
C PHE A 58 -8.20 -11.61 -7.58
N GLY A 59 -8.85 -10.82 -8.43
CA GLY A 59 -10.30 -10.64 -8.46
C GLY A 59 -11.12 -11.83 -8.94
N GLY A 60 -10.56 -12.69 -9.79
CA GLY A 60 -11.30 -13.80 -10.42
C GLY A 60 -12.29 -13.33 -11.48
#